data_AF-A0A4Y2UKT4-F1
#
_entry.id   AF-A0A4Y2UKT4-F1
#
_cell.length_a   1.000
_cell.length_b   1.000
_cell.length_c   1.000
_cell.angle_alpha   90.00
_cell.angle_beta   90.00
_cell.angle_gamma   90.00
#
_symmetry.space_group_name_H-M   'P 1'
#
loop_
_entity.id
_entity.type
_entity.pdbx_description
1 polymer ?
#
loop_
_entity_poly.entity_id
_entity_poly.type
_entity_poly.pdbx_seq_one_letter_code
_entity_poly.pdbx_strand_id
1 'polypeptide(L)'
;MVSESTSRQKMLLNVLKHPRKQHSHLSLDFAPKMSLHAPYCTTKYHAWNNGNKTWQRRKQGQVVPEQEGIRSSGALGRVYTVHPTNSECFHLRFLLHEGQRPMSFTDLRTFDGRVCETYKQACQLRGLLEDVEHWNKALEEAAASRSPKILRNLFAVMLQICSMSSPKQLWMDHKENLSEDILHKARIQQQNMDLDYCEAIFNRALIDIEDKIILLGGSDLKSFGLPQPN
;
A
#
# COMPACT_ATOMS: atom_id res chain seq x y z
N MET A 1 8.06 -3.94 -40.85
CA MET A 1 8.03 -2.67 -40.10
C MET A 1 7.77 -3.03 -38.65
N VAL A 2 8.86 -3.12 -37.87
CA VAL A 2 8.89 -3.57 -36.47
C VAL A 2 9.54 -2.44 -35.71
N SER A 3 8.77 -1.58 -35.04
CA SER A 3 9.34 -0.52 -34.18
C SER A 3 8.36 0.16 -33.23
N GLU A 4 7.44 -0.56 -32.58
CA GLU A 4 6.63 0.04 -31.48
C GLU A 4 6.56 -0.79 -30.20
N SER A 5 7.01 -2.06 -30.22
CA SER A 5 6.91 -2.94 -29.04
C SER A 5 8.06 -2.77 -28.02
N THR A 6 9.11 -2.01 -28.33
CA THR A 6 10.34 -1.96 -27.52
C THR A 6 10.39 -0.79 -26.51
N SER A 7 9.44 0.16 -26.54
CA SER A 7 9.47 1.32 -25.63
C SER A 7 8.83 1.07 -24.26
N ARG A 8 7.90 0.10 -24.13
CA ARG A 8 7.26 -0.21 -22.84
C ARG A 8 8.11 -1.12 -21.95
N GLN A 9 8.96 -1.98 -22.53
CA GLN A 9 9.87 -2.84 -21.76
C GLN A 9 11.13 -2.13 -21.25
N LYS A 10 11.52 -0.97 -21.79
CA LYS A 10 12.67 -0.20 -21.30
C LYS A 10 12.37 0.67 -20.07
N MET A 11 11.11 0.92 -19.74
CA MET A 11 10.75 1.73 -18.57
C MET A 11 10.75 0.92 -17.26
N LEU A 12 10.55 -0.40 -17.33
CA LEU A 12 10.59 -1.29 -16.15
C LEU A 12 12.02 -1.70 -15.75
N LEU A 13 13.01 -1.58 -16.64
CA LEU A 13 14.39 -2.04 -16.36
C LEU A 13 15.30 -0.97 -15.71
N ASN A 14 14.86 0.28 -15.61
CA ASN A 14 15.65 1.36 -14.97
C ASN A 14 15.36 1.56 -13.48
N VAL A 15 14.52 0.72 -12.88
CA VAL A 15 14.23 0.74 -11.43
C VAL A 15 15.38 0.13 -10.59
N LEU A 16 16.35 -0.55 -11.22
CA LEU A 16 17.45 -1.25 -10.52
C LEU A 16 18.81 -0.54 -10.56
N LYS A 17 18.86 0.77 -10.79
CA LYS A 17 20.11 1.53 -10.65
C LYS A 17 19.85 2.82 -9.92
N HIS A 18 19.88 2.78 -8.58
CA HIS A 18 20.60 3.73 -7.72
C HIS A 18 20.37 3.39 -6.23
N PRO A 19 21.39 2.88 -5.52
CA PRO A 19 21.35 2.77 -4.07
C PRO A 19 21.83 4.10 -3.50
N ARG A 20 20.94 4.94 -2.95
CA ARG A 20 21.35 5.93 -1.96
C ARG A 20 20.18 6.56 -1.21
N LYS A 21 20.33 6.49 0.12
CA LYS A 21 19.54 7.09 1.21
C LYS A 21 18.31 6.31 1.64
N GLN A 22 18.58 5.13 2.21
CA GLN A 22 17.92 4.74 3.45
C GLN A 22 18.26 5.78 4.53
N HIS A 23 17.45 6.81 4.68
CA HIS A 23 17.32 7.51 5.95
C HIS A 23 15.86 7.37 6.38
N SER A 24 15.65 6.27 7.08
CA SER A 24 14.54 6.03 7.99
C SER A 24 14.51 7.12 9.04
N HIS A 25 13.75 8.19 8.80
CA HIS A 25 13.11 9.04 9.80
C HIS A 25 12.15 9.93 9.02
N LEU A 26 10.91 9.45 8.84
CA LEU A 26 9.78 10.34 8.69
C LEU A 26 9.70 11.10 10.01
N SER A 27 10.39 12.24 10.08
CA SER A 27 10.11 13.14 11.17
C SER A 27 8.66 13.60 11.00
N LEU A 28 7.85 13.36 12.02
CA LEU A 28 6.54 13.97 12.20
C LEU A 28 6.58 15.52 12.12
N ASP A 29 7.77 16.13 11.99
CA ASP A 29 8.00 17.56 11.79
C ASP A 29 7.38 18.16 10.51
N PHE A 30 6.85 17.35 9.59
CA PHE A 30 6.08 17.86 8.44
C PHE A 30 4.60 18.08 8.75
N ALA A 31 4.06 17.42 9.78
CA ALA A 31 2.64 17.46 10.12
C ALA A 31 2.15 18.82 10.70
N PRO A 32 2.93 19.61 11.47
CA PRO A 32 2.37 20.83 12.05
C PRO A 32 2.42 22.06 11.13
N LYS A 33 2.89 21.96 9.86
CA LYS A 33 3.17 23.15 9.01
C LYS A 33 2.34 23.28 7.75
N MET A 34 1.56 22.26 7.38
CA MET A 34 0.49 22.43 6.39
C MET A 34 -0.79 22.82 7.11
N SER A 35 -0.98 24.12 7.34
CA SER A 35 -2.34 24.64 7.46
C SER A 35 -3.01 24.40 6.10
N LEU A 36 -3.94 23.44 6.06
CA LEU A 36 -4.74 23.14 4.87
C LEU A 36 -5.61 24.34 4.42
N HIS A 37 -5.65 25.40 5.23
CA HIS A 37 -6.41 26.63 5.00
C HIS A 37 -5.87 27.53 3.88
N ALA A 38 -4.59 27.44 3.48
CA ALA A 38 -3.95 28.42 2.57
C ALA A 38 -3.10 27.91 1.38
N PRO A 39 -3.16 26.64 0.90
CA PRO A 39 -2.15 26.15 -0.05
C PRO A 39 -2.39 26.52 -1.51
N TYR A 40 -3.63 26.74 -1.98
CA TYR A 40 -3.87 26.89 -3.43
C TYR A 40 -3.21 28.14 -4.03
N CYS A 41 -3.32 29.31 -3.38
CA CYS A 41 -2.66 30.52 -3.85
C CYS A 41 -1.18 30.57 -3.44
N THR A 42 -0.84 30.14 -2.22
CA THR A 42 0.54 30.25 -1.72
C THR A 42 1.48 29.31 -2.46
N THR A 43 1.12 28.03 -2.66
CA THR A 43 2.01 27.07 -3.34
C THR A 43 2.10 27.31 -4.83
N LYS A 44 1.12 27.94 -5.47
CA LYS A 44 1.18 28.28 -6.91
C LYS A 44 2.31 29.27 -7.22
N TYR A 45 2.55 30.23 -6.34
CA TYR A 45 3.53 31.32 -6.54
C TYR A 45 4.75 31.25 -5.61
N HIS A 46 4.67 30.49 -4.51
CA HIS A 46 5.73 30.33 -3.52
C HIS A 46 6.12 28.86 -3.38
N ALA A 47 7.39 28.62 -3.05
CA ALA A 47 7.97 27.33 -2.73
C ALA A 47 8.54 27.37 -1.31
N TRP A 48 8.41 26.26 -0.59
CA TRP A 48 8.97 26.13 0.75
C TRP A 48 10.49 25.98 0.69
N ASN A 49 11.21 26.87 1.38
CA ASN A 49 12.65 26.74 1.58
C ASN A 49 12.93 26.00 2.89
N ASN A 50 13.50 24.79 2.78
CA ASN A 50 13.75 23.94 3.95
C ASN A 50 14.91 24.43 4.83
N GLY A 51 15.90 25.14 4.28
CA GLY A 51 17.02 25.68 5.05
C GLY A 51 16.56 26.78 6.00
N ASN A 52 15.72 27.69 5.50
CA ASN A 52 15.29 28.86 6.26
C ASN A 52 13.88 28.71 6.84
N LYS A 53 13.22 27.56 6.63
CA LYS A 53 11.84 27.26 7.05
C LYS A 53 10.84 28.39 6.70
N THR A 54 10.95 28.94 5.49
CA THR A 54 10.13 30.08 5.02
C THR A 54 9.61 29.85 3.60
N TRP A 55 8.45 30.43 3.29
CA TRP A 55 7.93 30.48 1.93
C TRP A 55 8.68 31.54 1.12
N GLN A 56 9.21 31.14 -0.04
CA GLN A 56 9.92 32.03 -0.96
C GLN A 56 9.25 32.02 -2.32
N ARG A 57 9.31 33.15 -3.04
CA ARG A 57 8.78 33.22 -4.41
C ARG A 57 9.44 32.18 -5.29
N ARG A 58 8.65 31.56 -6.17
CA ARG A 58 9.14 30.54 -7.10
C ARG A 58 10.10 31.16 -8.10
N LYS A 59 11.26 30.53 -8.24
CA LYS A 59 12.29 30.89 -9.24
C LYS A 59 12.11 30.12 -10.56
N GLN A 60 11.25 29.10 -10.61
CA GLN A 60 10.98 28.27 -11.79
C GLN A 60 9.46 28.17 -12.03
N GLY A 61 9.04 28.16 -13.30
CA GLY A 61 7.63 28.10 -13.71
C GLY A 61 7.29 29.09 -14.83
N GLN A 62 6.01 29.23 -15.14
CA GLN A 62 5.50 30.20 -16.11
C GLN A 62 5.50 31.61 -15.50
N VAL A 63 5.95 32.60 -16.27
CA VAL A 63 5.89 34.00 -15.85
C VAL A 63 4.43 34.43 -15.82
N VAL A 64 4.02 35.09 -14.74
CA VAL A 64 2.66 35.61 -14.59
C VAL A 64 2.60 36.98 -15.26
N PRO A 65 1.77 37.19 -16.31
CA PRO A 65 1.77 38.45 -17.07
C PRO A 65 1.46 39.69 -16.24
N GLU A 66 0.65 39.54 -15.18
CA GLU A 66 0.17 40.65 -14.34
C GLU A 66 1.15 41.05 -13.22
N GLN A 67 2.25 40.33 -12.98
CA GLN A 67 3.19 40.65 -11.90
C GLN A 67 4.66 40.35 -12.26
N GLU A 68 5.47 41.40 -12.37
CA GLU A 68 6.90 41.27 -12.65
C GLU A 68 7.64 40.47 -11.56
N GLY A 69 8.46 39.51 -11.99
CA GLY A 69 9.27 38.67 -11.10
C GLY A 69 8.54 37.53 -10.41
N ILE A 70 7.25 37.31 -10.69
CA ILE A 70 6.48 36.19 -10.14
C ILE A 70 6.36 35.06 -11.17
N ARG A 71 6.71 33.85 -10.74
CA ARG A 71 6.55 32.62 -11.52
C ARG A 71 5.51 31.73 -10.87
N SER A 72 4.68 31.10 -11.69
CA SER A 72 3.66 30.15 -11.26
C SER A 72 3.97 28.74 -11.74
N SER A 73 3.56 27.75 -10.95
CA SER A 73 3.65 26.34 -11.34
C SER A 73 2.36 25.63 -10.95
N GLY A 74 1.90 24.72 -11.81
CA GLY A 74 0.80 23.79 -11.47
C GLY A 74 1.18 22.76 -10.41
N ALA A 75 2.46 22.63 -10.07
CA ALA A 75 2.93 21.71 -9.04
C ALA A 75 2.73 22.30 -7.63
N LEU A 76 1.65 21.91 -6.95
CA LEU A 76 1.29 22.36 -5.60
C LEU A 76 2.23 21.80 -4.51
N GLY A 77 2.85 20.64 -4.74
CA GLY A 77 3.78 20.00 -3.81
C GLY A 77 4.31 18.67 -4.36
N ARG A 78 5.32 18.10 -3.71
CA ARG A 78 5.78 16.74 -3.97
C ARG A 78 5.21 15.82 -2.91
N VAL A 79 4.42 14.83 -3.32
CA VAL A 79 4.05 13.70 -2.47
C VAL A 79 5.15 12.66 -2.64
N TYR A 80 5.85 12.34 -1.57
CA TYR A 80 6.89 11.32 -1.62
C TYR A 80 6.26 9.93 -1.81
N THR A 81 6.98 9.04 -2.49
CA THR A 81 6.59 7.63 -2.57
C THR A 81 6.63 7.04 -1.16
N VAL A 82 5.46 6.70 -0.63
CA VAL A 82 5.33 6.01 0.66
C VAL A 82 5.27 4.51 0.38
N HIS A 83 6.10 3.74 1.07
CA HIS A 83 6.06 2.28 1.00
C HIS A 83 4.81 1.74 1.72
N PRO A 84 4.11 0.71 1.20
CA PRO A 84 2.91 0.13 1.83
C PRO A 84 3.10 -0.29 3.30
N THR A 85 4.31 -0.71 3.68
CA THR A 85 4.66 -1.05 5.09
C THR A 85 4.44 0.11 6.05
N ASN A 86 4.52 1.37 5.58
CA ASN A 86 4.11 2.51 6.37
C ASN A 86 2.61 2.76 6.18
N SER A 87 1.82 1.91 6.83
CA SER A 87 0.37 1.88 6.69
C SER A 87 -0.26 3.25 6.89
N GLU A 88 0.02 3.95 7.98
CA GLU A 88 -0.60 5.26 8.26
C GLU A 88 -0.28 6.31 7.19
N CYS A 89 0.98 6.43 6.76
CA CYS A 89 1.33 7.38 5.69
C CYS A 89 0.76 6.98 4.32
N PHE A 90 0.61 5.69 4.07
CA PHE A 90 0.03 5.16 2.84
C PHE A 90 -1.47 5.50 2.76
N HIS A 91 -2.23 5.27 3.84
CA HIS A 91 -3.66 5.60 3.89
C HIS A 91 -3.90 7.11 3.92
N LEU A 92 -3.04 7.88 4.60
CA LEU A 92 -3.07 9.35 4.53
C LEU A 92 -2.97 9.84 3.08
N ARG A 93 -2.08 9.24 2.27
CA ARG A 93 -1.95 9.59 0.86
C ARG A 93 -3.23 9.30 0.06
N PHE A 94 -3.91 8.18 0.33
CA PHE A 94 -5.21 7.88 -0.27
C PHE A 94 -6.24 8.98 0.06
N LEU A 95 -6.37 9.35 1.34
CA LEU A 95 -7.31 10.39 1.76
C LEU A 95 -6.98 11.78 1.20
N LEU A 96 -5.70 12.07 0.94
CA LEU A 96 -5.28 13.32 0.29
C LEU A 96 -5.56 13.35 -1.22
N HIS A 97 -5.68 12.18 -1.85
CA HIS A 97 -6.06 12.07 -3.27
C HIS A 97 -7.58 12.16 -3.46
N GLU A 98 -8.36 11.81 -2.43
CA GLU A 98 -9.81 12.01 -2.45
C GLU A 98 -10.17 13.48 -2.63
N GLY A 99 -11.14 13.75 -3.50
CA GLY A 99 -11.49 15.09 -3.97
C GLY A 99 -12.05 16.06 -2.90
N GLN A 100 -12.18 15.63 -1.65
CA GLN A 100 -12.51 16.52 -0.54
C GLN A 100 -11.32 17.39 -0.18
N ARG A 101 -11.58 18.68 0.11
CA ARG A 101 -10.59 19.61 0.66
C ARG A 101 -10.67 19.55 2.18
N PRO A 102 -9.92 18.67 2.86
CA PRO A 102 -9.85 18.70 4.32
C PRO A 102 -9.24 20.03 4.77
N MET A 103 -9.70 20.57 5.89
CA MET A 103 -9.18 21.80 6.48
C MET A 103 -8.21 21.51 7.64
N SER A 104 -8.13 20.26 8.09
CA SER A 104 -7.18 19.76 9.08
C SER A 104 -6.84 18.26 8.86
N PHE A 105 -5.78 17.76 9.51
CA PHE A 105 -5.50 16.31 9.57
C PHE A 105 -6.59 15.55 10.32
N THR A 106 -7.25 16.20 11.27
CA THR A 106 -8.41 15.64 11.97
C THR A 106 -9.59 15.50 11.03
N ASP A 107 -9.79 16.44 10.11
CA ASP A 107 -10.86 16.40 9.10
C ASP A 107 -10.65 15.24 8.12
N LEU A 108 -9.39 14.95 7.76
CA LEU A 108 -9.04 13.78 6.95
C LEU A 108 -9.49 12.47 7.60
N ARG A 109 -9.40 12.39 8.94
CA ARG A 109 -9.86 11.24 9.73
C ARG A 109 -11.32 11.30 10.11
N THR A 110 -12.01 12.39 9.82
CA THR A 110 -13.42 12.54 10.17
C THR A 110 -14.28 11.96 9.06
N PHE A 111 -15.20 11.08 9.44
CA PHE A 111 -16.24 10.55 8.56
C PHE A 111 -17.56 10.60 9.33
N ASP A 112 -18.59 11.17 8.70
CA ASP A 112 -19.93 11.33 9.30
C ASP A 112 -19.92 11.94 10.72
N GLY A 113 -19.14 13.00 10.92
CA GLY A 113 -19.03 13.71 12.20
C GLY A 113 -18.24 12.97 13.29
N ARG A 114 -17.70 11.77 13.03
CA ARG A 114 -16.87 11.00 13.97
C ARG A 114 -15.41 10.97 13.53
N VAL A 115 -14.49 11.22 14.46
CA VAL A 115 -13.05 11.14 14.22
C VAL A 115 -12.60 9.69 14.35
N CYS A 116 -12.13 9.09 13.25
CA CYS A 116 -11.57 7.73 13.24
C CYS A 116 -10.24 7.70 13.97
N GLU A 117 -9.85 6.57 14.57
CA GLU A 117 -8.59 6.41 15.30
C GLU A 117 -7.36 6.40 14.39
N THR A 118 -7.51 5.87 13.17
CA THR A 118 -6.44 5.73 12.18
C THR A 118 -6.85 6.26 10.81
N TYR A 119 -5.89 6.63 9.97
CA TYR A 119 -6.19 6.98 8.57
C TYR A 119 -6.74 5.78 7.80
N LYS A 120 -6.29 4.57 8.13
CA LYS A 120 -6.81 3.33 7.55
C LYS A 120 -8.31 3.18 7.79
N GLN A 121 -8.76 3.37 9.03
CA GLN A 121 -10.18 3.29 9.37
C GLN A 121 -11.01 4.34 8.62
N ALA A 122 -10.49 5.56 8.47
CA ALA A 122 -11.16 6.60 7.68
C ALA A 122 -11.27 6.20 6.19
N CYS A 123 -10.25 5.57 5.61
CA CYS A 123 -10.34 5.03 4.24
C CYS A 123 -11.39 3.92 4.12
N GLN A 124 -11.48 3.04 5.12
CA GLN A 124 -12.46 1.94 5.15
C GLN A 124 -13.89 2.49 5.16
N LEU A 125 -14.20 3.42 6.06
CA LEU A 125 -15.54 4.00 6.16
C LEU A 125 -15.94 4.80 4.90
N ARG A 126 -14.96 5.40 4.22
CA ARG A 126 -15.16 6.11 2.94
C ARG A 126 -15.27 5.17 1.73
N GLY A 127 -15.11 3.85 1.90
CA GLY A 127 -15.15 2.88 0.81
C GLY A 127 -13.97 2.99 -0.15
N LEU A 128 -12.84 3.56 0.29
CA LEU A 128 -11.64 3.76 -0.54
C LEU A 128 -10.75 2.52 -0.60
N LEU A 129 -10.93 1.61 0.36
CA LEU A 129 -10.29 0.31 0.34
C LEU A 129 -11.27 -0.70 -0.25
N GLU A 130 -10.75 -1.58 -1.10
CA GLU A 130 -11.54 -2.69 -1.62
C GLU A 130 -12.04 -3.57 -0.47
N ASP A 131 -13.33 -3.89 -0.52
CA ASP A 131 -14.04 -4.61 0.54
C ASP A 131 -13.43 -6.00 0.73
N VAL A 132 -13.38 -6.48 1.98
CA VAL A 132 -12.94 -7.84 2.32
C VAL A 132 -13.79 -8.87 1.57
N GLU A 133 -15.06 -8.56 1.36
CA GLU A 133 -16.01 -9.36 0.59
C GLU A 133 -15.56 -9.59 -0.87
N HIS A 134 -14.94 -8.59 -1.50
CA HIS A 134 -14.45 -8.73 -2.87
C HIS A 134 -13.32 -9.76 -2.95
N TRP A 135 -12.39 -9.69 -2.00
CA TRP A 135 -11.27 -10.62 -1.90
C TRP A 135 -11.72 -12.03 -1.50
N ASN A 136 -12.73 -12.14 -0.63
CA ASN A 136 -13.33 -13.41 -0.25
C ASN A 136 -13.90 -14.13 -1.47
N LYS A 137 -14.73 -13.46 -2.27
CA LYS A 137 -15.29 -14.04 -3.50
C LYS A 137 -14.21 -14.46 -4.49
N ALA A 138 -13.21 -13.61 -4.70
CA ALA A 138 -12.10 -13.92 -5.59
C ALA A 138 -11.31 -15.17 -5.14
N LEU A 139 -11.07 -15.32 -3.84
CA LEU A 139 -10.39 -16.51 -3.30
C LEU A 139 -11.27 -17.75 -3.33
N GLU A 140 -12.58 -17.63 -3.09
CA GLU A 140 -13.53 -18.73 -3.16
C GLU A 140 -13.65 -19.28 -4.59
N GLU A 141 -13.78 -18.40 -5.60
CA GLU A 141 -13.78 -18.77 -7.01
C GLU A 141 -12.44 -19.40 -7.44
N ALA A 142 -11.33 -18.87 -6.95
CA ALA A 142 -10.01 -19.43 -7.22
C ALA A 142 -9.83 -20.79 -6.55
N ALA A 143 -10.30 -20.98 -5.32
CA ALA A 143 -10.25 -22.26 -4.61
C ALA A 143 -11.05 -23.34 -5.34
N ALA A 144 -12.19 -22.99 -5.93
CA ALA A 144 -12.99 -23.93 -6.71
C ALA A 144 -12.34 -24.36 -8.05
N SER A 145 -11.39 -23.57 -8.58
CA SER A 145 -10.89 -23.75 -9.95
C SER A 145 -9.38 -23.97 -10.06
N ARG A 146 -8.60 -23.71 -9.00
CA ARG A 146 -7.13 -23.72 -9.00
C ARG A 146 -6.60 -24.61 -7.89
N SER A 147 -5.35 -25.05 -8.04
CA SER A 147 -4.69 -25.82 -6.99
C SER A 147 -4.34 -24.94 -5.79
N PRO A 148 -4.31 -25.50 -4.56
CA PRO A 148 -3.94 -24.78 -3.34
C PRO A 148 -2.59 -24.05 -3.44
N LYS A 149 -1.61 -24.62 -4.16
CA LYS A 149 -0.32 -23.96 -4.43
C LYS A 149 -0.46 -22.68 -5.26
N ILE A 150 -1.33 -22.68 -6.28
CA ILE A 150 -1.61 -21.48 -7.08
C ILE A 150 -2.39 -20.48 -6.22
N LEU A 151 -3.32 -20.96 -5.39
CA LEU A 151 -4.09 -20.13 -4.46
C LEU A 151 -3.17 -19.41 -3.45
N ARG A 152 -2.17 -20.11 -2.87
CA ARG A 152 -1.13 -19.50 -2.02
C ARG A 152 -0.35 -18.41 -2.75
N ASN A 153 0.02 -18.63 -4.01
CA ASN A 153 0.70 -17.61 -4.82
C ASN A 153 -0.18 -16.38 -5.08
N LEU A 154 -1.46 -16.59 -5.39
CA LEU A 154 -2.43 -15.51 -5.57
C LEU A 154 -2.55 -14.69 -4.28
N PHE A 155 -2.70 -15.36 -3.14
CA PHE A 155 -2.77 -14.71 -1.83
C PHE A 155 -1.53 -13.87 -1.53
N ALA A 156 -0.33 -14.38 -1.79
CA ALA A 156 0.93 -13.64 -1.63
C ALA A 156 0.99 -12.37 -2.52
N VAL A 157 0.52 -12.47 -3.77
CA VAL A 157 0.45 -11.32 -4.68
C VAL A 157 -0.57 -10.30 -4.19
N MET A 158 -1.73 -10.75 -3.71
CA MET A 158 -2.75 -9.88 -3.11
C MET A 158 -2.21 -9.14 -1.88
N LEU A 159 -1.49 -9.83 -0.99
CA LEU A 159 -0.82 -9.18 0.16
C LEU A 159 0.15 -8.09 -0.28
N GLN A 160 0.97 -8.36 -1.29
CA GLN A 160 2.03 -7.46 -1.70
C GLN A 160 1.54 -6.25 -2.51
N ILE A 161 0.54 -6.44 -3.36
CA ILE A 161 0.10 -5.44 -4.33
C ILE A 161 -1.18 -4.74 -3.89
N CYS A 162 -2.09 -5.46 -3.23
CA CYS A 162 -3.41 -4.95 -2.92
C CYS A 162 -3.44 -4.31 -1.52
N SER A 163 -4.21 -3.23 -1.40
CA SER A 163 -4.40 -2.52 -0.11
C SER A 163 -5.52 -3.16 0.69
N MET A 164 -5.28 -4.37 1.20
CA MET A 164 -6.31 -5.15 1.89
C MET A 164 -6.61 -4.58 3.29
N SER A 165 -7.90 -4.41 3.56
CA SER A 165 -8.42 -3.96 4.85
C SER A 165 -8.05 -4.90 6.00
N SER A 166 -8.22 -6.21 5.83
CA SER A 166 -8.04 -7.19 6.90
C SER A 166 -7.38 -8.49 6.41
N PRO A 167 -6.06 -8.48 6.11
CA PRO A 167 -5.34 -9.67 5.64
C PRO A 167 -5.43 -10.87 6.59
N LYS A 168 -5.40 -10.61 7.90
CA LYS A 168 -5.51 -11.63 8.94
C LYS A 168 -6.85 -12.36 8.92
N GLN A 169 -7.96 -11.64 8.70
CA GLN A 169 -9.28 -12.25 8.62
C GLN A 169 -9.36 -13.14 7.37
N LEU A 170 -8.90 -12.62 6.23
CA LEU A 170 -8.88 -13.34 4.96
C LEU A 170 -8.06 -14.64 5.05
N TRP A 171 -6.93 -14.62 5.77
CA TRP A 171 -6.18 -15.84 6.07
C TRP A 171 -6.99 -16.83 6.92
N MET A 172 -7.66 -16.38 7.97
CA MET A 172 -8.44 -17.28 8.83
C MET A 172 -9.60 -17.95 8.07
N ASP A 173 -10.21 -17.22 7.15
CA ASP A 173 -11.34 -17.71 6.35
C ASP A 173 -10.89 -18.72 5.28
N HIS A 174 -9.66 -18.61 4.75
CA HIS A 174 -9.18 -19.43 3.62
C HIS A 174 -8.02 -20.37 3.92
N LYS A 175 -7.48 -20.40 5.15
CA LYS A 175 -6.29 -21.20 5.52
C LYS A 175 -6.41 -22.69 5.19
N GLU A 176 -7.61 -23.26 5.25
CA GLU A 176 -7.86 -24.67 4.92
C GLU A 176 -7.72 -24.90 3.42
N ASN A 177 -8.42 -24.11 2.60
CA ASN A 177 -8.28 -24.12 1.13
C ASN A 177 -6.82 -23.87 0.69
N LEU A 178 -6.13 -22.97 1.39
CA LEU A 178 -4.73 -22.64 1.14
C LEU A 178 -3.75 -23.75 1.57
N SER A 179 -4.18 -24.75 2.34
CA SER A 179 -3.29 -25.80 2.87
C SER A 179 -3.75 -27.22 2.58
N GLU A 180 -4.84 -27.39 1.82
CA GLU A 180 -5.42 -28.67 1.45
C GLU A 180 -4.38 -29.63 0.82
N ASP A 181 -3.53 -29.17 -0.09
CA ASP A 181 -2.51 -30.02 -0.72
C ASP A 181 -1.39 -30.44 0.24
N ILE A 182 -1.15 -29.65 1.29
CA ILE A 182 -0.18 -29.95 2.35
C ILE A 182 -0.75 -31.02 3.26
N LEU A 183 -2.03 -30.88 3.67
CA LEU A 183 -2.74 -31.91 4.43
C LEU A 183 -2.77 -33.23 3.64
N HIS A 184 -3.10 -33.18 2.36
CA HIS A 184 -3.15 -34.37 1.51
C HIS A 184 -1.78 -35.08 1.44
N LYS A 185 -0.69 -34.34 1.27
CA LYS A 185 0.67 -34.92 1.28
C LYS A 185 1.02 -35.51 2.65
N ALA A 186 0.64 -34.85 3.74
CA ALA A 186 0.89 -35.35 5.09
C ALA A 186 0.15 -36.66 5.37
N ARG A 187 -1.11 -36.77 4.94
CA ARG A 187 -1.92 -38.01 5.03
C ARG A 187 -1.23 -39.18 4.33
N ILE A 188 -0.73 -38.96 3.11
CA ILE A 188 -0.01 -39.99 2.33
C ILE A 188 1.30 -40.39 3.02
N GLN A 189 2.10 -39.40 3.45
CA GLN A 189 3.41 -39.64 4.07
C GLN A 189 3.32 -40.39 5.39
N GLN A 190 2.32 -40.09 6.21
CA GLN A 190 2.11 -40.70 7.52
C GLN A 190 1.23 -41.96 7.46
N GLN A 191 0.70 -42.30 6.28
CA GLN A 191 -0.31 -43.35 6.10
C GLN A 191 -1.51 -43.21 7.05
N ASN A 192 -1.86 -41.97 7.39
CA ASN A 192 -2.94 -41.64 8.31
C ASN A 192 -3.98 -40.78 7.58
N MET A 193 -5.06 -41.41 7.13
CA MET A 193 -6.13 -40.73 6.39
C MET A 193 -7.02 -39.89 7.31
N ASP A 194 -7.04 -40.19 8.61
CA ASP A 194 -7.82 -39.48 9.63
C ASP A 194 -7.09 -38.24 10.16
N LEU A 195 -5.89 -37.94 9.65
CA LEU A 195 -5.17 -36.71 9.97
C LEU A 195 -6.04 -35.51 9.55
N ASP A 196 -6.24 -34.58 10.47
CA ASP A 196 -6.96 -33.33 10.24
C ASP A 196 -6.00 -32.13 10.23
N TYR A 197 -6.51 -30.95 9.89
CA TYR A 197 -5.76 -29.72 9.92
C TYR A 197 -5.17 -29.45 11.31
N CYS A 198 -3.89 -29.10 11.34
CA CYS A 198 -3.18 -28.75 12.55
C CYS A 198 -2.28 -27.54 12.31
N GLU A 199 -1.73 -26.96 13.39
CA GLU A 199 -0.86 -25.79 13.28
C GLU A 199 0.35 -26.03 12.37
N ALA A 200 0.91 -27.24 12.33
CA ALA A 200 2.05 -27.55 11.46
C ALA A 200 1.69 -27.45 9.97
N ILE A 201 0.46 -27.81 9.58
CA ILE A 201 -0.01 -27.72 8.20
C ILE A 201 -0.20 -26.25 7.80
N PHE A 202 -0.84 -25.47 8.67
CA PHE A 202 -1.01 -24.04 8.45
C PHE A 202 0.32 -23.29 8.43
N ASN A 203 1.24 -23.65 9.33
CA ASN A 203 2.59 -23.10 9.38
C ASN A 203 3.33 -23.36 8.06
N ARG A 204 3.24 -24.59 7.52
CA ARG A 204 3.85 -24.90 6.23
C ARG A 204 3.27 -24.05 5.09
N ALA A 205 1.97 -23.79 5.09
CA ALA A 205 1.35 -22.90 4.12
C ALA A 205 1.83 -21.44 4.28
N LEU A 206 2.01 -20.96 5.52
CA LEU A 206 2.54 -19.63 5.80
C LEU A 206 3.98 -19.47 5.29
N ILE A 207 4.83 -20.49 5.47
CA ILE A 207 6.20 -20.50 4.92
C ILE A 207 6.15 -20.35 3.40
N ASP A 208 5.34 -21.16 2.70
CA ASP A 208 5.21 -21.09 1.24
C ASP A 208 4.75 -19.69 0.77
N ILE A 209 3.87 -19.03 1.54
CA ILE A 209 3.38 -17.67 1.25
C ILE A 209 4.48 -16.64 1.51
N GLU A 210 5.19 -16.73 2.63
CA GLU A 210 6.27 -15.81 2.99
C GLU A 210 7.41 -15.87 1.98
N ASP A 211 7.84 -17.07 1.60
CA ASP A 211 8.84 -17.28 0.55
C ASP A 211 8.42 -16.58 -0.74
N LYS A 212 7.12 -16.66 -1.09
CA LYS A 212 6.59 -16.01 -2.28
C LYS A 212 6.59 -14.48 -2.15
N ILE A 213 6.27 -13.92 -1.00
CA ILE A 213 6.31 -12.47 -0.75
C ILE A 213 7.75 -11.96 -0.83
N ILE A 214 8.70 -12.66 -0.22
CA ILE A 214 10.13 -12.34 -0.28
C ILE A 214 10.62 -12.34 -1.73
N LEU A 215 10.22 -13.35 -2.53
CA LEU A 215 10.54 -13.41 -3.97
C LEU A 215 9.97 -12.23 -4.77
N LEU A 216 8.87 -11.64 -4.33
CA LEU A 216 8.28 -10.43 -4.95
C LEU A 216 8.95 -9.13 -4.49
N GLY A 217 9.99 -9.20 -3.64
CA GLY A 217 10.64 -8.04 -3.03
C GLY A 217 9.86 -7.43 -1.88
N GLY A 218 8.95 -8.21 -1.26
CA GLY A 218 8.12 -7.81 -0.14
C GLY A 218 8.82 -7.86 1.23
N SER A 219 8.04 -7.62 2.27
CA SER A 219 8.47 -7.70 3.68
C SER A 219 7.84 -8.92 4.38
N ASP A 220 8.31 -9.25 5.58
CA ASP A 220 7.81 -10.39 6.37
C ASP A 220 6.29 -10.37 6.60
N LEU A 221 5.71 -11.55 6.83
CA LEU A 221 4.28 -11.73 7.11
C LEU A 221 3.76 -10.89 8.28
N LYS A 222 4.65 -10.59 9.25
CA LYS A 222 4.35 -9.73 10.40
C LYS A 222 3.87 -8.34 9.98
N SER A 223 4.36 -7.80 8.87
CA SER A 223 3.94 -6.50 8.35
C SER A 223 2.46 -6.47 7.92
N PHE A 224 1.90 -7.65 7.61
CA PHE A 224 0.50 -7.83 7.24
C PHE A 224 -0.39 -8.26 8.42
N GLY A 225 0.17 -8.42 9.62
CA GLY A 225 -0.56 -8.86 10.82
C GLY A 225 -0.89 -10.36 10.81
N LEU A 226 -0.18 -11.16 10.01
CA LEU A 226 -0.32 -12.61 9.93
C LEU A 226 0.55 -13.31 10.99
N PRO A 227 0.17 -14.52 11.43
CA PRO A 227 1.02 -15.33 12.32
C PRO A 227 2.37 -15.62 11.66
N GLN A 228 3.44 -15.56 12.44
CA GLN A 228 4.78 -15.89 11.94
C GLN A 228 4.92 -17.42 11.84
N PRO A 229 5.52 -17.91 10.75
CA PRO A 229 5.86 -19.31 10.67
C PRO A 229 6.94 -19.66 11.70
N ASN A 230 6.78 -20.81 12.35
CA ASN A 230 7.71 -21.38 13.35
C ASN A 230 8.65 -22.41 12.73
#